data_AF-A0A2D4VXQ4-F1
#
_entry.id   AF-A0A2D4VXQ4-F1
#
_cell.length_a   1.000
_cell.length_b   1.000
_cell.length_c   1.000
_cell.angle_alpha   90.00
_cell.angle_beta   90.00
_cell.angle_gamma   90.00
#
_symmetry.space_group_name_H-M   'P 1'
#
loop_
_entity.id
_entity.type
_entity.pdbx_description
1 polymer ?
#
loop_
_entity_poly.entity_id
_entity_poly.type
_entity_poly.pdbx_seq_one_letter_code
_entity_poly.pdbx_strand_id
1 'polypeptide(L)' 'MARARELDLCVAVWTVNELTDINAMIDLGVDAIVTDYPGRVQRQLSDRGFRWTR' A
#
# COMPACT_ATOMS: atom_id res chain seq x y z
N MET A 1 -11.61 -1.76 -6.34
CA MET A 1 -11.29 -0.37 -5.94
C MET A 1 -12.47 0.57 -6.12
N ALA A 2 -12.95 0.87 -7.33
CA ALA A 2 -14.04 1.85 -7.56
C ALA A 2 -15.27 1.65 -6.66
N ARG A 3 -15.82 0.42 -6.61
CA ARG A 3 -16.99 0.12 -5.78
C ARG A 3 -16.78 0.31 -4.28
N ALA A 4 -15.58 0.00 -3.77
CA ALA A 4 -15.24 0.19 -2.36
C ALA A 4 -15.12 1.69 -2.03
N ARG A 5 -14.49 2.47 -2.92
CA ARG A 5 -14.38 3.92 -2.79
C ARG A 5 -15.74 4.62 -2.81
N GLU A 6 -16.66 4.19 -3.68
CA GLU A 6 -18.04 4.70 -3.72
C GLU A 6 -18.81 4.47 -2.40
N LEU A 7 -18.43 3.44 -1.66
CA LEU A 7 -19.04 3.07 -0.38
C LEU A 7 -18.24 3.59 0.82
N ASP A 8 -17.22 4.43 0.59
CA ASP A 8 -16.31 4.94 1.63
C ASP A 8 -15.64 3.83 2.46
N LEU A 9 -15.37 2.68 1.82
CA LEU A 9 -14.71 1.54 2.45
C LEU A 9 -13.20 1.59 2.24
N CYS A 10 -12.47 1.39 3.34
CA CYS A 10 -11.02 1.17 3.32
C CYS A 10 -10.69 -0.20 2.71
N VAL A 11 -9.72 -0.23 1.80
CA VAL A 11 -9.22 -1.44 1.15
C VAL A 11 -7.81 -1.76 1.64
N ALA A 12 -7.71 -2.80 2.47
CA ALA A 12 -6.47 -3.39 2.90
C ALA A 12 -6.16 -4.67 2.10
N VAL A 13 -4.91 -4.83 1.65
CA VAL A 13 -4.44 -6.04 0.94
C VAL A 13 -3.44 -6.82 1.78
N TRP A 14 -3.45 -8.15 1.65
CA TRP A 14 -2.63 -9.05 2.44
C TRP A 14 -2.34 -10.36 1.68
N THR A 15 -1.28 -11.12 1.97
CA THR A 15 0.01 -10.65 2.53
C THR A 15 0.93 -10.33 1.35
N VAL A 16 1.36 -9.08 1.21
CA VAL A 16 2.10 -8.63 0.02
C VAL A 16 3.58 -8.51 0.35
N ASN A 17 4.40 -9.44 -0.14
CA ASN A 17 5.81 -9.55 0.26
C ASN A 17 6.79 -9.16 -0.84
N GLU A 18 6.43 -9.34 -2.11
CA GLU A 18 7.31 -9.08 -3.25
C GLU A 18 7.30 -7.60 -3.66
N LEU A 19 8.47 -7.07 -4.05
CA LEU A 19 8.62 -5.66 -4.41
C LEU A 19 7.78 -5.26 -5.62
N THR A 20 7.58 -6.17 -6.57
CA THR A 20 6.72 -5.94 -7.73
C THR A 20 5.26 -5.75 -7.31
N ASP A 21 4.79 -6.59 -6.40
CA ASP A 21 3.41 -6.56 -5.93
C ASP A 21 3.18 -5.36 -5.01
N ILE A 22 4.14 -5.05 -4.13
CA ILE A 22 4.12 -3.83 -3.32
C ILE A 22 3.96 -2.60 -4.20
N ASN A 23 4.76 -2.48 -5.27
CA ASN A 23 4.66 -1.36 -6.20
C ASN A 23 3.30 -1.31 -6.89
N ALA A 24 2.82 -2.46 -7.40
CA ALA A 24 1.50 -2.55 -8.01
C ALA A 24 0.37 -2.14 -7.07
N MET A 25 0.44 -2.51 -5.78
CA MET A 25 -0.57 -2.14 -4.78
C MET A 25 -0.52 -0.66 -4.44
N ILE A 26 0.68 -0.07 -4.37
CA ILE A 26 0.83 1.39 -4.20
C ILE A 26 0.25 2.13 -5.42
N ASP A 27 0.55 1.67 -6.64
CA ASP A 27 0.04 2.27 -7.89
C ASP A 27 -1.50 2.14 -8.00
N LEU A 28 -2.06 1.06 -7.48
CA LEU A 28 -3.51 0.84 -7.38
C LEU A 28 -4.18 1.76 -6.34
N GLY A 29 -3.38 2.40 -5.48
CA GLY A 29 -3.82 3.33 -4.44
C GLY A 29 -4.58 2.65 -3.31
N VAL A 30 -4.17 1.45 -2.90
CA VAL A 30 -4.78 0.77 -1.74
C VAL A 30 -4.54 1.57 -0.47
N ASP A 31 -5.46 1.45 0.49
CA ASP A 31 -5.39 2.23 1.73
C ASP A 31 -4.42 1.62 2.75
N ALA A 32 -4.23 0.30 2.72
CA ALA A 32 -3.26 -0.39 3.56
C ALA A 32 -2.65 -1.63 2.88
N ILE A 33 -1.37 -1.86 3.15
CA ILE A 33 -0.64 -3.06 2.74
C ILE A 33 -0.20 -3.81 3.99
N VAL A 34 -0.69 -5.03 4.15
CA VAL A 34 -0.25 -5.96 5.19
C VAL A 34 0.85 -6.84 4.60
N THR A 35 2.01 -6.87 5.26
CA THR A 35 3.22 -7.52 4.78
C THR A 35 4.04 -8.06 5.95
N ASP A 36 4.79 -9.13 5.70
CA ASP A 36 5.80 -9.62 6.65
C ASP A 36 7.07 -8.74 6.64
N TYR A 37 7.21 -7.85 5.65
CA TYR A 37 8.39 -7.03 5.43
C TYR A 37 8.05 -5.52 5.37
N PRO A 38 7.58 -4.91 6.49
CA PRO A 38 7.12 -3.52 6.51
C PRO A 38 8.17 -2.51 6.02
N GLY A 39 9.45 -2.77 6.27
CA GLY A 39 10.55 -1.91 5.78
C GLY A 39 10.62 -1.80 4.25
N ARG A 40 10.20 -2.83 3.50
CA ARG A 40 10.15 -2.78 2.03
C ARG A 40 9.10 -1.79 1.56
N VAL A 41 7.90 -1.85 2.14
CA VAL A 41 6.78 -0.94 1.85
C VAL A 41 7.16 0.49 2.24
N GLN A 42 7.71 0.69 3.45
CA GLN A 42 8.16 1.99 3.93
C GLN A 42 9.17 2.64 2.99
N ARG A 43 10.13 1.86 2.47
CA ARG A 43 11.13 2.34 1.51
C ARG A 43 10.48 2.74 0.18
N GLN A 44 9.64 1.88 -0.41
CA GLN A 44 8.96 2.20 -1.67
C GLN A 44 8.07 3.45 -1.56
N LEU A 45 7.37 3.63 -0.44
CA LEU A 45 6.58 4.84 -0.18
C LEU A 45 7.48 6.08 -0.03
N SER A 46 8.60 5.96 0.69
CA SER A 46 9.55 7.07 0.85
C SER A 46 10.19 7.48 -0.47
N ASP A 47 10.56 6.51 -1.31
CA ASP A 47 11.12 6.74 -2.65
C ASP A 47 10.11 7.47 -3.56
N ARG A 48 8.80 7.30 -3.31
CA ARG A 48 7.69 8.00 -3.98
C ARG A 48 7.31 9.32 -3.32
N GLY A 49 8.06 9.78 -2.31
CA GLY A 49 7.88 11.07 -1.65
C GLY A 49 6.85 11.09 -0.50
N PHE A 50 6.28 9.93 -0.13
CA PHE A 50 5.45 9.85 1.07
C PHE A 50 6.30 10.04 2.32
N ARG A 51 5.78 10.81 3.28
CA ARG A 51 6.46 11.09 4.55
C ARG A 51 5.73 10.41 5.68
N TRP A 52 6.49 9.72 6.53
CA TRP A 52 5.98 9.21 7.79
C TRP A 52 5.93 10.35 8.79
N THR A 53 4.72 10.71 9.25
CA THR A 53 4.54 11.59 10.40
C THR A 53 4.60 10.76 11.67
N ARG A 54 5.31 11.28 12.67
CA ARG A 54 5.42 10.67 14.00
C ARG A 54 4.18 10.95 14.83
#